data_AF-A0A9D8Q2G9-F1
#
_entry.id   AF-A0A9D8Q2G9-F1
#
_cell.length_a   1.000
_cell.length_b   1.000
_cell.length_c   1.000
_cell.angle_alpha   90.00
_cell.angle_beta   90.00
_cell.angle_gamma   90.00
#
_symmetry.space_group_name_H-M   'P 1'
#
loop_
_entity.id
_entity.type
_entity.pdbx_description
1 polymer ?
#
loop_
_entity_poly.entity_id
_entity_poly.type
_entity_poly.pdbx_seq_one_letter_code
_entity_poly.pdbx_strand_id
1 'polypeptide(L)' 'MYVGTQMGGAQLAQAGDRYLKQLAQLGVKHVCIDPEGDPWQWNRDVLLRHRDRIEGFGLKLD' A
#
# COMPACT_ATOMS: atom_id res chain seq x y z
N MET A 1 5.53 20.34 1.54
CA MET A 1 6.20 19.26 2.29
C MET A 1 5.76 17.94 1.67
N TYR A 2 6.68 17.06 1.29
CA TYR A 2 6.38 15.74 0.72
C TYR A 2 6.57 14.70 1.83
N VAL A 3 5.49 14.03 2.25
CA VAL A 3 5.52 13.03 3.32
C VAL A 3 4.99 11.72 2.79
N GLY A 4 5.79 10.68 2.95
CA GLY A 4 5.40 9.31 2.68
C GLY A 4 5.85 8.35 3.75
N THR A 5 5.36 7.13 3.66
CA THR A 5 5.74 6.02 4.56
C THR A 5 6.04 4.77 3.72
N GLN A 6 6.74 3.82 4.33
CA GLN A 6 7.05 2.53 3.73
C GLN A 6 6.61 1.38 4.63
N MET A 7 6.16 0.28 4.04
CA MET A 7 5.69 -0.90 4.79
C MET A 7 5.80 -2.17 3.92
N GLY A 8 6.27 -3.27 4.50
CA GLY A 8 6.30 -4.56 3.80
C GLY A 8 4.93 -5.25 3.76
N GLY A 9 4.73 -6.17 2.81
CA GLY A 9 3.45 -6.86 2.60
C GLY A 9 2.99 -7.66 3.82
N ALA A 10 3.91 -8.28 4.55
CA ALA A 10 3.59 -8.99 5.79
C ALA A 10 3.04 -8.06 6.89
N GLN A 11 3.54 -6.82 6.95
CA GLN A 11 3.04 -5.81 7.89
C GLN A 11 1.68 -5.26 7.43
N LEU A 12 1.48 -5.07 6.13
CA LEU A 12 0.19 -4.70 5.57
C LEU A 12 -0.88 -5.75 5.87
N ALA A 13 -0.55 -7.04 5.73
CA ALA A 13 -1.47 -8.14 6.04
C ALA A 13 -1.93 -8.12 7.51
N GLN A 14 -1.04 -7.73 8.44
CA GLN A 14 -1.36 -7.61 9.86
C GLN A 14 -2.15 -6.34 10.18
N ALA A 15 -1.80 -5.22 9.55
CA ALA A 15 -2.43 -3.92 9.81
C ALA A 15 -3.81 -3.77 9.13
N GLY A 16 -3.96 -4.37 7.95
CA GLY A 16 -5.16 -4.37 7.13
C GLY A 16 -5.52 -3.01 6.53
N ASP A 17 -6.63 -2.99 5.79
CA ASP A 17 -7.11 -1.80 5.06
C ASP A 17 -7.44 -0.59 5.94
N ARG A 18 -7.73 -0.84 7.23
CA ARG A 18 -7.95 0.24 8.20
C ARG A 18 -6.72 1.16 8.30
N TYR A 19 -5.52 0.59 8.22
CA TYR A 19 -4.28 1.36 8.25
C TYR A 19 -4.17 2.30 7.04
N LEU A 20 -4.46 1.81 5.84
CA LEU A 20 -4.45 2.62 4.61
C LEU A 20 -5.42 3.80 4.70
N LYS A 21 -6.63 3.55 5.22
CA LYS A 21 -7.62 4.60 5.47
C LYS A 21 -7.12 5.65 6.48
N GLN A 22 -6.45 5.22 7.55
CA GLN A 22 -5.89 6.12 8.56
C GLN A 22 -4.78 7.00 7.98
N LEU A 23 -3.89 6.45 7.14
CA LEU A 23 -2.86 7.24 6.45
C LEU A 23 -3.48 8.39 5.65
N ALA A 24 -4.50 8.08 4.85
CA ALA A 24 -5.19 9.09 4.05
C ALA A 24 -5.87 10.17 4.92
N GLN A 25 -6.44 9.79 6.07
CA GLN A 25 -7.06 10.71 7.03
C GLN A 25 -6.05 11.63 7.72
N LEU A 26 -4.83 11.13 7.97
CA LEU A 26 -3.73 11.89 8.57
C LEU A 26 -3.00 12.78 7.56
N GLY A 27 -3.42 12.78 6.29
CA GLY A 27 -2.82 13.60 5.24
C GLY A 27 -1.57 12.98 4.62
N VAL A 28 -1.22 11.73 4.94
CA VAL A 28 -0.20 10.98 4.19
C VAL A 28 -0.78 10.60 2.85
N LYS A 29 -0.12 11.01 1.76
CA LYS A 29 -0.59 10.78 0.39
C LYS A 29 0.26 9.80 -0.39
N HIS A 30 1.53 9.67 -0.06
CA HIS A 30 2.49 8.85 -0.80
C HIS A 30 2.92 7.66 0.05
N VAL A 31 2.90 6.47 -0.53
CA VAL A 31 3.26 5.24 0.18
C VAL A 31 4.11 4.33 -0.70
N CYS A 32 5.08 3.66 -0.11
CA CYS A 32 5.84 2.58 -0.72
C CYS A 32 5.52 1.30 0.06
N ILE A 33 4.45 0.60 -0.33
CA ILE A 33 3.97 -0.57 0.39
C ILE A 33 4.03 -1.76 -0.55
N ASP A 34 4.63 -2.86 -0.10
CA ASP A 34 4.75 -4.07 -0.90
C ASP A 34 3.43 -4.85 -0.97
N PRO A 35 3.16 -5.57 -2.07
CA PRO A 35 2.10 -6.58 -2.11
C PRO A 35 2.28 -7.65 -1.02
N GLU A 36 1.16 -8.20 -0.56
CA GLU A 36 1.17 -9.37 0.33
C GLU A 36 1.69 -10.62 -0.41
N GLY A 37 2.32 -11.55 0.33
CA GLY A 37 2.80 -12.84 -0.20
C GLY A 37 4.28 -12.85 -0.60
N ASP A 38 4.70 -13.90 -1.33
CA ASP A 38 6.08 -14.11 -1.77
C ASP A 38 6.44 -13.21 -2.96
N PRO A 39 7.49 -12.35 -2.86
CA PRO A 39 7.95 -11.50 -3.95
C PRO A 39 8.30 -12.25 -5.24
N TRP A 40 8.75 -13.51 -5.13
CA TRP A 40 9.07 -14.32 -6.31
C TRP A 40 7.84 -14.74 -7.12
N GLN A 41 6.65 -14.62 -6.54
CA GLN A 41 5.36 -14.93 -7.18
C GLN A 41 4.65 -13.67 -7.69
N TRP A 42 5.22 -12.48 -7.47
CA TRP A 42 4.62 -11.26 -7.98
C TRP A 42 4.67 -11.22 -9.50
N ASN A 43 3.47 -11.18 -10.08
CA ASN A 43 3.28 -11.00 -11.51
C ASN A 43 2.49 -9.70 -11.76
N ARG A 44 2.30 -9.36 -13.03
CA ARG A 44 1.60 -8.14 -13.44
C ARG A 44 0.23 -8.00 -12.76
N ASP A 45 -0.53 -9.08 -12.63
CA ASP A 45 -1.88 -9.02 -12.07
C ASP A 45 -1.88 -8.85 -10.55
N VAL A 46 -0.86 -9.38 -9.85
CA VAL A 46 -0.63 -9.11 -8.43
C VAL A 46 -0.32 -7.62 -8.24
N LEU A 47 0.62 -7.09 -9.03
CA LEU A 47 1.04 -5.69 -8.92
C LEU A 47 -0.10 -4.71 -9.25
N LEU A 48 -0.90 -4.99 -10.28
CA LEU A 48 -2.05 -4.15 -10.64
C LEU A 48 -3.12 -4.17 -9.55
N ARG A 49 -3.50 -5.35 -9.05
CA ARG A 49 -4.50 -5.45 -7.96
C ARG A 49 -4.02 -4.74 -6.70
N HIS A 50 -2.73 -4.83 -6.39
CA HIS A 50 -2.14 -4.14 -5.25
C HIS A 50 -2.18 -2.62 -5.39
N ARG A 51 -1.75 -2.10 -6.56
CA ARG A 51 -1.86 -0.67 -6.87
C ARG A 51 -3.30 -0.19 -6.78
N ASP A 52 -4.22 -0.87 -7.45
CA ASP A 52 -5.63 -0.46 -7.50
C ASP A 52 -6.27 -0.47 -6.10
N ARG A 53 -5.88 -1.41 -5.23
CA ARG A 53 -6.29 -1.42 -3.81
C ARG A 53 -5.75 -0.21 -3.07
N ILE A 54 -4.44 0.07 -3.14
CA ILE A 54 -3.81 1.20 -2.43
C ILE A 54 -4.41 2.53 -2.89
N GLU A 55 -4.50 2.74 -4.20
CA GLU A 55 -5.02 3.97 -4.79
C GLU A 55 -6.52 4.16 -4.51
N GLY A 56 -7.27 3.06 -4.32
CA GLY A 56 -8.66 3.08 -3.87
C GLY A 56 -8.90 3.77 -2.53
N PHE A 57 -7.86 3.89 -1.67
CA PHE A 57 -7.94 4.64 -0.40
C PHE A 57 -7.58 6.12 -0.53
N GLY A 58 -7.31 6.63 -1.74
CA GLY A 58 -6.86 8.00 -1.96
C GLY A 58 -5.39 8.23 -1.58
N LEU A 59 -4.61 7.15 -1.59
CA LEU A 59 -3.15 7.13 -1.50
C LEU A 59 -2.56 7.03 -2.91
N LYS A 60 -1.27 7.31 -3.04
CA LYS A 60 -0.48 7.10 -4.25
C LYS A 60 0.64 6.13 -3.94
N LEU A 61 0.70 5.03 -4.69
CA LEU A 61 1.81 4.08 -4.63
C LEU A 61 2.98 4.67 -5.44
N ASP A 62 4.10 4.92 -4.77
CA ASP A 62 5.34 5.46 -5.36
C ASP A 62 6.30 4.35 -5.83
#